data_AF-A0A947V452-F1
#
_entry.id   AF-A0A947V452-F1
#
_cell.length_a   1.000
_cell.length_b   1.000
_cell.length_c   1.000
_cell.angle_alpha   90.00
_cell.angle_beta   90.00
_cell.angle_gamma   90.00
#
_symmetry.space_group_name_H-M   'P 1'
#
loop_
_entity.id
_entity.type
_entity.pdbx_description
1 polymer ?
#
loop_
_entity_poly.entity_id
_entity_poly.type
_entity_poly.pdbx_seq_one_letter_code
_entity_poly.pdbx_strand_id
1 'polypeptide(L)'
;MSQVIRIPENLFKRLEKHAQGFDTPANVIEKILTYYEGHSDNSQNTHLARPTQDFEPPSSLEIIFYPEGENNFKQALLEKKQAYILLHKIDGTSEFKVWNASKFGPHSDVTGNLRTGYLRGWKNKGIYKAEVAIEKADISS
;
A
#
# COMPACT_ATOMS: atom_id res chain seq x y z
N MET A 1 -4.48 22.83 -32.96
CA MET A 1 -5.81 22.38 -32.49
C MET A 1 -5.70 22.03 -31.02
N SER A 2 -6.53 22.62 -30.16
CA SER A 2 -6.55 22.31 -28.72
C SER A 2 -7.30 21.00 -28.46
N GLN A 3 -6.66 20.05 -27.76
CA GLN A 3 -7.32 18.81 -27.34
C GLN A 3 -8.18 19.09 -26.10
N VAL A 4 -9.46 18.72 -26.15
CA VAL A 4 -10.39 18.88 -25.01
C VAL A 4 -10.51 17.55 -24.29
N ILE A 5 -10.08 17.51 -23.03
CA ILE A 5 -10.17 16.32 -22.17
C ILE A 5 -11.30 16.53 -21.18
N ARG A 6 -12.29 15.63 -21.16
CA ARG A 6 -13.38 15.63 -20.16
C ARG A 6 -12.99 14.72 -19.01
N ILE A 7 -13.07 15.25 -17.78
CA ILE A 7 -12.80 14.50 -16.55
C ILE A 7 -13.92 14.69 -15.54
N PRO A 8 -14.15 13.72 -14.64
CA PRO A 8 -15.07 13.88 -13.52
C PRO A 8 -14.73 15.07 -12.61
N GLU A 9 -15.74 15.74 -12.06
CA GLU A 9 -15.57 16.95 -11.23
C GLU A 9 -14.71 16.70 -9.99
N ASN A 10 -14.84 15.53 -9.36
CA ASN A 10 -14.03 15.15 -8.21
C ASN A 10 -12.53 15.03 -8.57
N LEU A 11 -12.20 14.56 -9.78
CA LEU A 11 -10.83 14.48 -10.26
C LEU A 11 -10.28 15.88 -10.56
N PHE A 12 -11.09 16.75 -11.15
CA PHE A 12 -10.73 18.15 -11.36
C PHE A 12 -10.44 18.87 -10.02
N LYS A 13 -11.29 18.71 -9.01
CA LYS A 13 -11.07 19.26 -7.66
C LYS A 13 -9.80 18.73 -6.99
N ARG A 14 -9.42 17.47 -7.26
CA ARG A 14 -8.15 16.92 -6.76
C ARG A 14 -6.96 17.56 -7.46
N LEU A 15 -7.02 17.73 -8.77
CA LEU A 15 -5.97 18.42 -9.54
C LEU A 15 -5.79 19.87 -9.06
N GLU A 16 -6.89 20.57 -8.79
CA GLU A 16 -6.88 21.95 -8.28
C GLU A 16 -6.11 22.09 -6.96
N LYS A 17 -6.21 21.10 -6.05
CA LYS A 17 -5.45 21.11 -4.78
C LYS A 17 -3.93 21.04 -4.97
N HIS A 18 -3.47 20.57 -6.12
CA HIS A 18 -2.04 20.52 -6.45
C HIS A 18 -1.56 21.77 -7.18
N ALA A 19 -2.46 22.69 -7.56
CA ALA A 19 -2.10 23.97 -8.14
C ALA A 19 -1.55 24.92 -7.07
N GLN A 20 -0.48 25.65 -7.39
CA GLN A 20 0.04 26.72 -6.55
C GLN A 20 -0.07 28.06 -7.28
N GLY A 21 -0.79 29.02 -6.69
CA GLY A 21 -0.92 30.38 -7.22
C GLY A 21 -1.62 30.43 -8.58
N PHE A 22 -0.90 30.86 -9.62
CA PHE A 22 -1.39 31.02 -11.00
C PHE A 22 -1.12 29.79 -11.89
N ASP A 23 -0.90 28.62 -11.29
CA ASP A 23 -0.69 27.39 -12.03
C ASP A 23 -1.88 27.09 -12.96
N THR A 24 -1.58 26.82 -14.23
CA THR A 24 -2.59 26.34 -15.16
C THR A 24 -2.81 24.83 -14.95
N PRO A 25 -3.98 24.29 -15.32
CA PRO A 25 -4.21 22.85 -15.28
C PRO A 25 -3.15 22.05 -16.06
N ALA A 26 -2.62 22.60 -17.16
CA ALA A 26 -1.56 21.98 -17.94
C ALA A 26 -0.26 21.85 -17.12
N ASN A 27 0.14 22.90 -16.41
CA ASN A 27 1.35 22.89 -15.58
C ASN A 27 1.23 21.89 -14.42
N VAL A 28 0.05 21.75 -13.82
CA VAL A 28 -0.18 20.76 -12.77
C VAL A 28 -0.07 19.34 -13.32
N ILE A 29 -0.66 19.08 -14.49
CA ILE A 29 -0.55 17.78 -15.16
C ILE A 29 0.92 17.47 -15.49
N GLU A 30 1.66 18.44 -16.00
CA GLU A 30 3.07 18.29 -16.34
C GLU A 30 3.93 18.00 -15.10
N LYS A 31 3.75 18.73 -13.99
CA LYS A 31 4.43 18.43 -12.72
C LYS A 31 4.17 17.02 -12.22
N ILE A 32 2.94 16.54 -12.33
CA ILE A 32 2.58 15.16 -11.96
C ILE A 32 3.29 14.16 -12.88
N LEU A 33 3.30 14.40 -14.19
CA LEU A 33 4.00 13.53 -15.15
C LEU A 33 5.50 13.50 -14.88
N THR A 34 6.15 14.64 -14.72
CA THR A 34 7.59 14.74 -14.40
C THR A 34 7.92 14.04 -13.08
N TYR A 35 7.06 14.13 -12.06
CA TYR A 35 7.26 13.39 -10.83
C TYR A 35 7.30 11.88 -11.08
N TYR A 36 6.32 11.33 -11.81
CA TYR A 36 6.29 9.89 -12.09
C TYR A 36 7.41 9.44 -13.04
N GLU A 37 7.71 10.22 -14.08
CA GLU A 37 8.78 9.94 -15.04
C GLU A 37 10.18 10.05 -14.40
N GLY A 38 10.39 11.02 -13.50
CA GLY A 38 11.65 11.19 -12.77
C GLY A 38 11.91 10.13 -11.68
N HIS A 39 10.87 9.47 -11.18
CA HIS A 39 10.99 8.31 -10.28
C HIS A 39 11.12 6.97 -11.03
N SER A 40 11.05 6.98 -12.37
CA SER A 40 11.13 5.77 -13.21
C SER A 40 12.56 5.30 -13.50
N ASP A 41 13.57 6.12 -13.20
CA ASP A 41 14.97 5.86 -13.61
C ASP A 41 15.78 5.00 -12.60
N ASN A 42 15.10 4.34 -11.67
CA ASN A 42 15.65 3.20 -10.94
C ASN A 42 14.57 2.13 -10.72
N SER A 43 14.67 1.06 -11.52
CA SER A 43 13.90 -0.20 -11.46
C SER A 43 12.62 -0.27 -12.32
N GLN A 44 12.84 -0.71 -13.56
CA GLN A 44 12.03 -1.67 -14.34
C GLN A 44 10.51 -1.44 -14.49
N ASN A 45 10.15 -1.28 -15.76
CA ASN A 45 8.84 -1.47 -16.40
C ASN A 45 7.77 -0.39 -16.21
N THR A 46 7.84 0.54 -17.16
CA THR A 46 6.79 1.39 -17.72
C THR A 46 5.37 0.81 -17.65
N HIS A 47 4.48 1.54 -16.97
CA HIS A 47 3.04 1.44 -17.16
C HIS A 47 2.50 2.87 -17.41
N LEU A 48 2.08 3.15 -18.65
CA LEU A 48 1.39 4.40 -19.01
C LEU A 48 0.02 4.08 -19.61
N ALA A 49 -0.98 4.87 -19.14
CA ALA A 49 -2.38 5.02 -19.58
C ALA A 49 -3.37 3.90 -19.16
N ARG A 50 -4.63 4.15 -18.77
CA ARG A 50 -5.46 5.28 -18.25
C ARG A 50 -6.82 4.64 -17.82
N PRO A 51 -7.86 5.37 -17.34
CA PRO A 51 -8.63 5.03 -16.15
C PRO A 51 -9.94 4.25 -16.42
N THR A 52 -9.90 2.95 -16.18
CA THR A 52 -10.95 2.21 -15.46
C THR A 52 -10.34 1.82 -14.12
N GLN A 53 -11.09 1.70 -13.02
CA GLN A 53 -10.55 1.22 -11.74
C GLN A 53 -10.26 -0.29 -11.79
N ASP A 54 -9.46 -0.71 -12.77
CA ASP A 54 -8.90 -2.03 -12.88
C ASP A 54 -7.41 -1.87 -12.55
N PHE A 55 -7.10 -1.62 -11.28
CA PHE A 55 -5.72 -1.79 -10.86
C PHE A 55 -5.32 -3.22 -11.18
N GLU A 56 -4.25 -3.41 -11.97
CA GLU A 56 -3.75 -4.75 -12.16
C GLU A 56 -3.49 -5.37 -10.78
N PRO A 57 -4.06 -6.55 -10.51
CA PRO A 57 -3.94 -7.14 -9.20
C PRO A 57 -2.46 -7.38 -8.91
N PRO A 58 -1.98 -7.09 -7.69
CA PRO A 58 -0.57 -7.06 -7.39
C PRO A 58 0.07 -8.42 -7.69
N SER A 59 1.23 -8.39 -8.32
CA SER A 59 1.96 -9.59 -8.77
C SER A 59 2.68 -10.28 -7.61
N SER A 60 3.03 -9.53 -6.56
CA SER A 60 3.69 -10.01 -5.35
C SER A 60 3.07 -9.39 -4.09
N LEU A 61 3.33 -10.03 -2.96
CA LEU A 61 2.98 -9.55 -1.63
C LEU A 61 4.25 -9.50 -0.78
N GLU A 62 4.65 -8.31 -0.40
CA GLU A 62 5.72 -8.08 0.56
C GLU A 62 5.18 -8.14 1.99
N ILE A 63 5.88 -8.85 2.88
CA ILE A 63 5.54 -8.92 4.31
C ILE A 63 6.78 -8.49 5.09
N ILE A 64 6.66 -7.41 5.84
CA ILE A 64 7.72 -6.86 6.68
C ILE A 64 7.35 -7.07 8.14
N PHE A 65 8.29 -7.60 8.92
CA PHE A 65 8.10 -7.90 10.34
C PHE A 65 8.86 -6.89 11.22
N TYR A 66 8.22 -6.51 12.33
CA TYR A 66 8.81 -5.72 13.40
C TYR A 66 8.54 -6.41 14.75
N PRO A 67 9.57 -6.94 15.44
CA PRO A 67 10.99 -6.87 15.12
C PRO A 67 11.36 -7.62 13.81
N GLU A 68 12.47 -7.19 13.18
CA GLU A 68 12.92 -7.72 11.90
C GLU A 68 13.21 -9.24 11.97
N GLY A 69 12.76 -9.95 10.95
CA GLY A 69 12.91 -11.40 10.82
C GLY A 69 11.74 -12.19 11.43
N GLU A 70 11.19 -13.13 10.66
CA GLU A 70 9.99 -13.90 11.05
C GLU A 70 10.18 -14.67 12.37
N ASN A 71 11.37 -15.21 12.63
CA ASN A 71 11.66 -15.95 13.87
C ASN A 71 11.65 -15.04 15.10
N ASN A 72 12.25 -13.85 15.00
CA ASN A 72 12.27 -12.87 16.09
C ASN A 72 10.85 -12.37 16.39
N PHE A 73 10.11 -12.05 15.32
CA PHE A 73 8.71 -11.68 15.42
C PHE A 73 7.87 -12.81 16.04
N LYS A 74 8.09 -14.07 15.64
CA LYS A 74 7.40 -15.24 16.21
C LYS A 74 7.61 -15.36 17.71
N GLN A 75 8.85 -15.19 18.18
CA GLN A 75 9.17 -15.24 19.61
C GLN A 75 8.43 -14.14 20.36
N ALA A 76 8.48 -12.90 19.88
CA ALA A 76 7.79 -11.78 20.52
C ALA A 76 6.24 -11.96 20.48
N LEU A 77 5.68 -12.50 19.39
CA LEU A 77 4.25 -12.78 19.29
C LEU A 77 3.80 -13.86 20.27
N LEU A 78 4.65 -14.88 20.53
CA LEU A 78 4.35 -15.92 21.52
C LEU A 78 4.21 -15.37 22.93
N GLU A 79 4.98 -14.33 23.27
CA GLU A 79 4.95 -13.66 24.57
C GLU A 79 3.78 -12.69 24.68
N LYS A 80 3.64 -11.79 23.70
CA LYS A 80 2.67 -10.69 23.74
C LYS A 80 1.24 -11.13 23.39
N LYS A 81 1.10 -12.22 22.62
CA LYS A 81 -0.18 -12.74 22.10
C LYS A 81 -1.01 -11.70 21.33
N GLN A 82 -0.37 -10.64 20.85
CA GLN A 82 -0.99 -9.59 20.05
C GLN A 82 0.03 -8.99 19.09
N ALA A 83 -0.44 -8.58 17.91
CA ALA A 83 0.33 -7.78 16.96
C ALA A 83 -0.58 -6.76 16.26
N TYR A 84 0.03 -5.86 15.51
CA TYR A 84 -0.61 -4.84 14.70
C TYR A 84 -0.21 -5.06 13.24
N ILE A 85 -1.13 -4.80 12.32
CA ILE A 85 -0.95 -5.03 10.89
C ILE A 85 -1.35 -3.77 10.14
N LEU A 86 -0.46 -3.24 9.31
CA LEU A 86 -0.74 -2.19 8.34
C LEU A 86 -0.68 -2.77 6.93
N LEU A 87 -1.81 -2.76 6.23
CA LEU A 87 -1.94 -3.25 4.87
C LEU A 87 -1.89 -2.08 3.91
N HIS A 88 -1.02 -2.13 2.92
CA HIS A 88 -0.91 -1.12 1.86
C HIS A 88 -1.55 -1.65 0.58
N LYS A 89 -2.44 -0.84 0.00
CA LYS A 89 -3.17 -1.20 -1.21
C LYS A 89 -2.69 -0.39 -2.40
N ILE A 90 -2.82 -0.98 -3.58
CA ILE A 90 -2.46 -0.38 -4.87
C ILE A 90 -3.28 0.87 -5.20
N ASP A 91 -4.44 1.04 -4.57
CA ASP A 91 -5.26 2.25 -4.70
C ASP A 91 -4.74 3.44 -3.87
N GLY A 92 -3.62 3.26 -3.18
CA GLY A 92 -2.99 4.25 -2.30
C GLY A 92 -3.61 4.32 -0.90
N THR A 93 -4.60 3.48 -0.59
CA THR A 93 -5.17 3.40 0.77
C THR A 93 -4.38 2.43 1.63
N SER A 94 -4.44 2.65 2.94
CA SER A 94 -3.90 1.71 3.93
C SER A 94 -4.95 1.31 4.94
N GLU A 95 -4.89 0.08 5.41
CA GLU A 95 -5.83 -0.49 6.38
C GLU A 95 -5.08 -1.02 7.59
N PHE A 96 -5.40 -0.47 8.77
CA PHE A 96 -4.83 -0.90 10.04
C PHE A 96 -5.71 -1.97 10.71
N LYS A 97 -5.08 -3.02 11.24
CA LYS A 97 -5.76 -4.10 11.97
C LYS A 97 -4.98 -4.49 13.21
N VAL A 98 -5.71 -5.00 14.20
CA VAL A 98 -5.14 -5.66 15.39
C VAL A 98 -5.26 -7.17 15.21
N TRP A 99 -4.16 -7.88 15.43
CA TRP A 99 -4.12 -9.33 15.49
C TRP A 99 -4.11 -9.82 16.93
N ASN A 100 -5.25 -10.37 17.37
CA ASN A 100 -5.32 -11.13 18.62
C ASN A 100 -4.81 -12.56 18.36
N ALA A 101 -3.64 -12.87 18.89
CA ALA A 101 -2.94 -14.14 18.72
C ALA A 101 -3.03 -15.02 19.98
N SER A 102 -4.11 -14.91 20.76
CA SER A 102 -4.32 -15.68 21.99
C SER A 102 -4.16 -17.19 21.84
N LYS A 103 -4.49 -17.75 20.67
CA LYS A 103 -4.34 -19.18 20.33
C LYS A 103 -3.02 -19.54 19.65
N PHE A 104 -2.15 -18.56 19.40
CA PHE A 104 -0.86 -18.79 18.73
C PHE A 104 0.11 -19.51 19.67
N GLY A 105 0.62 -20.66 19.22
CA GLY A 105 1.49 -21.53 20.00
C GLY A 105 2.85 -21.77 19.34
N PRO A 106 3.79 -22.46 20.01
CA PRO A 106 5.16 -22.64 19.51
C PRO A 106 5.24 -23.28 18.11
N HIS A 107 4.29 -24.16 17.80
CA HIS A 107 4.19 -24.84 16.51
C HIS A 107 3.37 -24.07 15.47
N SER A 108 2.82 -22.91 15.82
CA SER A 108 2.09 -22.06 14.88
C SER A 108 3.05 -21.42 13.88
N ASP A 109 2.57 -21.25 12.65
CA ASP A 109 3.29 -20.63 11.55
C ASP A 109 2.81 -19.19 11.36
N VAL A 110 3.73 -18.21 11.42
CA VAL A 110 3.36 -16.78 11.36
C VAL A 110 2.78 -16.46 10.00
N THR A 111 3.54 -16.72 8.93
CA THR A 111 3.13 -16.43 7.55
C THR A 111 1.85 -17.18 7.17
N GLY A 112 1.69 -18.43 7.57
CA GLY A 112 0.50 -19.24 7.35
C GLY A 112 -0.75 -18.67 8.02
N ASN A 113 -0.63 -18.20 9.26
CA ASN A 113 -1.74 -17.50 9.94
C ASN A 113 -2.10 -16.18 9.23
N LEU A 114 -1.11 -15.42 8.79
CA LEU A 114 -1.33 -14.20 8.02
C LEU A 114 -2.02 -14.50 6.69
N ARG A 115 -1.54 -15.47 5.91
CA ARG A 115 -2.07 -15.83 4.58
C ARG A 115 -3.46 -16.45 4.61
N THR A 116 -3.79 -17.20 5.65
CA THR A 116 -5.13 -17.79 5.82
C THR A 116 -6.11 -16.83 6.51
N GLY A 117 -5.61 -15.82 7.22
CA GLY A 117 -6.39 -14.77 7.86
C GLY A 117 -6.34 -13.43 7.13
N TYR A 118 -5.55 -12.49 7.65
CA TYR A 118 -5.52 -11.08 7.25
C TYR A 118 -5.17 -10.84 5.77
N LEU A 119 -4.26 -11.65 5.23
CA LEU A 119 -3.79 -11.60 3.84
C LEU A 119 -4.54 -12.59 2.93
N ARG A 120 -5.64 -13.20 3.41
CA ARG A 120 -6.46 -14.08 2.57
C ARG A 120 -7.04 -13.31 1.39
N GLY A 121 -6.77 -13.80 0.18
CA GLY A 121 -7.21 -13.15 -1.05
C GLY A 121 -6.58 -11.77 -1.28
N TRP A 122 -5.39 -11.52 -0.72
CA TRP A 122 -4.67 -10.24 -0.81
C TRP A 122 -4.66 -9.65 -2.22
N LYS A 123 -4.46 -10.50 -3.24
CA LYS A 123 -4.41 -10.11 -4.64
C LYS A 123 -5.71 -9.44 -5.10
N ASN A 124 -6.86 -10.03 -4.79
CA ASN A 124 -8.17 -9.47 -5.14
C ASN A 124 -8.53 -8.25 -4.29
N LYS A 125 -7.89 -8.10 -3.12
CA LYS A 125 -8.03 -6.93 -2.23
C LYS A 125 -7.06 -5.80 -2.58
N GLY A 126 -6.23 -5.99 -3.61
CA GLY A 126 -5.22 -5.04 -4.05
C GLY A 126 -4.11 -4.79 -3.03
N ILE A 127 -3.87 -5.69 -2.07
CA ILE A 127 -2.83 -5.54 -1.05
C ILE A 127 -1.49 -5.94 -1.66
N TYR A 128 -0.50 -5.05 -1.70
CA TYR A 128 0.83 -5.38 -2.22
C TYR A 128 1.91 -5.47 -1.13
N LYS A 129 1.67 -4.84 0.03
CA LYS A 129 2.59 -4.84 1.17
C LYS A 129 1.82 -4.93 2.49
N ALA A 130 2.36 -5.70 3.43
CA ALA A 130 1.87 -5.79 4.80
C ALA A 130 3.02 -5.58 5.78
N GLU A 131 2.87 -4.62 6.68
CA GLU A 131 3.79 -4.39 7.79
C GLU A 131 3.15 -4.94 9.07
N VAL A 132 3.89 -5.78 9.79
CA VAL A 132 3.38 -6.52 10.94
C VAL A 132 4.28 -6.26 12.13
N ALA A 133 3.73 -5.65 13.18
CA ALA A 133 4.50 -5.20 14.33
C ALA A 133 3.95 -5.69 15.67
N ILE A 134 4.84 -5.90 16.63
CA ILE A 134 4.46 -6.19 18.02
C ILE A 134 4.02 -4.93 18.74
N GLU A 135 4.71 -3.82 18.52
CA GLU A 135 4.37 -2.52 19.08
C GLU A 135 3.73 -1.64 18.01
N LYS A 136 2.67 -0.92 18.36
CA LYS A 136 1.91 -0.12 17.39
C LYS A 136 2.76 0.99 16.76
N ALA A 137 3.68 1.55 17.55
CA ALA A 137 4.53 2.67 17.14
C ALA A 137 5.41 2.33 15.92
N ASP A 138 5.79 1.07 15.74
CA ASP A 138 6.70 0.65 14.66
C ASP A 138 6.07 0.73 13.26
N ILE A 139 4.73 0.82 13.17
CA ILE A 139 3.99 0.85 11.90
C ILE A 139 2.96 1.99 11.82
N SER A 140 3.01 2.94 12.75
CA SER A 140 2.20 4.16 12.69
C SER A 140 3.10 5.37 12.50
N SER A 141 3.28 5.76 11.25
CA SER A 141 3.94 7.02 10.84
C SER A 141 2.99 7.83 9.95
#